data_AF-A0A845XX16-F1
#
_entry.id   AF-A0A845XX16-F1
#
_cell.length_a   1.000
_cell.length_b   1.000
_cell.length_c   1.000
_cell.angle_alpha   90.00
_cell.angle_beta   90.00
_cell.angle_gamma   90.00
#
_symmetry.space_group_name_H-M   'P 1'
#
loop_
_entity.id
_entity.type
_entity.pdbx_description
1 polymer ?
#
loop_
_entity_poly.entity_id
_entity_poly.type
_entity_poly.pdbx_seq_one_letter_code
_entity_poly.pdbx_strand_id
1 'polypeptide(L)'
;MHNVLNKEANGVSNPGVSYSQEDWARGYESQRHEENYWIDQVEGEIPKELRGTWLRNGPGLLDINGYRVHHPFDGDGMICAIA
;
A
#
# COMPACT_ATOMS: atom_id res chain seq x y z
N MET A 1 5.92 42.24 1.13
CA MET A 1 6.90 41.63 2.04
C MET A 1 6.78 40.12 1.92
N HIS A 2 7.88 39.52 1.46
CA HIS A 2 8.27 38.10 1.45
C HIS A 2 7.21 37.01 1.40
N ASN A 3 7.11 36.46 0.19
CA ASN A 3 6.65 35.12 -0.16
C ASN A 3 7.52 34.08 0.58
N VAL A 4 6.92 33.23 1.42
CA VAL A 4 7.61 32.13 2.11
C VAL A 4 7.07 30.81 1.57
N LEU A 5 7.77 30.34 0.54
CA LEU A 5 8.01 28.93 0.23
C LEU A 5 6.78 28.05 -0.05
N ASN A 6 6.33 28.10 -1.30
CA ASN A 6 5.96 26.88 -2.03
C ASN A 6 7.14 25.90 -1.90
N LYS A 7 7.04 24.95 -0.97
CA LYS A 7 7.91 23.79 -0.97
C LYS A 7 7.37 22.86 -2.05
N GLU A 8 7.71 23.15 -3.30
CA GLU A 8 7.60 22.15 -4.36
C GLU A 8 8.33 20.91 -3.84
N ALA A 9 7.60 19.80 -3.74
CA ALA A 9 8.16 18.50 -3.42
C ALA A 9 9.04 18.09 -4.61
N ASN A 10 10.24 18.66 -4.67
CA ASN A 10 11.28 18.22 -5.56
C ASN A 10 11.59 16.77 -5.19
N GLY A 11 11.11 15.84 -6.02
CA GLY A 11 11.54 14.45 -6.03
C GLY A 11 13.03 14.40 -6.37
N VAL A 12 13.88 14.65 -5.37
CA VAL A 12 15.32 14.46 -5.51
C VAL A 12 15.55 12.95 -5.54
N SER A 13 15.65 12.40 -6.75
CA SER A 13 16.18 11.06 -6.95
C SER A 13 17.59 11.05 -6.36
N ASN A 14 17.76 10.41 -5.21
CA ASN A 14 19.05 10.32 -4.54
C ASN A 14 19.82 9.17 -5.24
N PRO A 15 20.92 9.44 -5.98
CA PRO A 15 21.48 8.52 -6.98
C PRO A 15 22.14 7.23 -6.44
N GLY A 16 21.81 6.82 -5.20
CA GLY A 16 22.21 5.55 -4.60
C GLY A 16 21.08 4.72 -4.02
N VAL A 17 19.81 5.16 -4.10
CA VAL A 17 18.64 4.40 -3.64
C VAL A 17 17.77 4.00 -4.82
N SER A 18 17.34 2.74 -4.82
CA SER A 18 16.55 2.11 -5.88
C SER A 18 15.04 2.41 -5.80
N TYR A 19 14.63 3.34 -4.94
CA TYR A 19 13.21 3.64 -4.70
C TYR A 19 12.95 5.15 -4.58
N SER A 20 11.72 5.55 -4.92
CA SER A 20 11.17 6.87 -4.63
C SER A 20 10.40 6.83 -3.32
N GLN A 21 10.58 7.84 -2.46
CA GLN A 21 9.78 7.97 -1.23
C GLN A 21 8.29 8.17 -1.55
N GLU A 22 7.97 8.84 -2.65
CA GLU A 22 6.60 9.03 -3.10
C GLU A 22 5.98 7.69 -3.50
N ASP A 23 6.67 6.89 -4.30
CA ASP A 23 6.20 5.56 -4.70
C ASP A 23 6.03 4.62 -3.50
N TRP A 24 6.95 4.68 -2.54
CA TRP A 24 6.84 3.94 -1.30
C TRP A 24 5.63 4.39 -0.47
N ALA A 25 5.38 5.70 -0.36
CA ALA A 25 4.26 6.25 0.40
C ALA A 25 2.90 5.89 -0.21
N ARG A 26 2.80 5.72 -1.53
CA ARG A 26 1.57 5.21 -2.20
C ARG A 26 1.15 3.83 -1.71
N GLY A 27 2.09 3.01 -1.21
CA GLY A 27 1.77 1.73 -0.57
C GLY A 27 1.00 1.84 0.75
N TYR A 28 0.88 3.04 1.31
CA TYR A 28 0.12 3.37 2.53
C TYR A 28 -1.18 4.15 2.22
N GLU A 29 -1.74 3.96 1.04
CA GLU A 29 -3.11 4.39 0.74
C GLU A 29 -4.14 3.40 1.30
N SER A 30 -5.30 3.91 1.70
CA SER A 30 -6.38 3.10 2.24
C SER A 30 -7.02 2.25 1.14
N GLN A 31 -7.12 0.94 1.35
CA GLN A 31 -7.98 0.07 0.56
C GLN A 31 -9.37 0.09 1.17
N ARG A 32 -10.33 0.69 0.45
CA ARG A 32 -11.70 0.88 0.95
C ARG A 32 -12.68 -0.18 0.46
N HIS A 33 -12.28 -0.95 -0.54
CA HIS A 33 -13.13 -1.97 -1.13
C HIS A 33 -12.65 -3.34 -0.67
N GLU A 34 -13.62 -4.14 -0.22
CA GLU A 34 -13.43 -5.57 -0.05
C GLU A 34 -13.70 -6.25 -1.38
N GLU A 35 -12.79 -7.11 -1.80
CA GLU A 35 -12.85 -7.76 -3.11
C GLU A 35 -12.92 -9.28 -2.96
N ASN A 36 -13.60 -9.93 -3.91
CA ASN A 36 -13.69 -11.39 -3.96
C ASN A 36 -13.76 -11.86 -5.43
N TYR A 37 -12.63 -12.34 -5.94
CA TYR A 37 -12.48 -12.71 -7.35
C TYR A 37 -11.38 -13.76 -7.55
N TRP A 38 -11.41 -14.41 -8.71
CA TRP A 38 -10.31 -15.25 -9.20
C TRP A 38 -9.25 -14.40 -9.87
N ILE A 39 -7.98 -14.61 -9.51
CA ILE A 39 -6.85 -13.99 -10.20
C ILE A 39 -6.65 -14.69 -11.55
N ASP A 40 -6.89 -13.97 -12.64
CA ASP A 40 -6.75 -14.47 -14.02
C ASP A 40 -5.42 -14.07 -14.69
N GLN A 41 -4.76 -13.03 -14.19
CA GLN A 41 -3.45 -12.58 -14.64
C GLN A 41 -2.33 -13.24 -13.84
N VAL A 42 -1.86 -14.39 -14.31
CA VAL A 42 -0.76 -15.15 -13.70
C VAL A 42 0.38 -15.34 -14.71
N GLU A 43 1.59 -14.96 -14.30
CA GLU A 43 2.82 -15.26 -15.04
C GLU A 43 3.43 -16.57 -14.51
N GLY A 44 3.88 -17.45 -15.40
CA GLY A 44 4.40 -18.78 -15.04
C GLY A 44 3.27 -19.80 -14.76
N GLU A 45 3.53 -20.75 -13.85
CA GLU A 45 2.57 -21.80 -13.47
C GLU A 45 2.50 -21.97 -11.95
N ILE A 46 1.28 -22.06 -11.40
CA ILE A 46 1.07 -22.35 -9.98
C ILE A 46 1.37 -23.84 -9.73
N PRO A 47 2.24 -24.19 -8.75
CA PRO A 47 2.55 -25.59 -8.44
C PRO A 47 1.31 -26.39 -8.01
N LYS A 48 1.10 -27.58 -8.58
CA LYS A 48 -0.12 -28.40 -8.35
C LYS A 48 -0.22 -28.99 -6.94
N GLU A 49 0.92 -29.05 -6.26
CA GLU A 49 1.09 -29.49 -4.88
C GLU A 49 0.84 -28.36 -3.88
N LEU A 50 0.84 -27.09 -4.31
CA LEU A 50 0.51 -25.96 -3.45
C LEU A 50 -0.99 -25.98 -3.16
N ARG A 51 -1.36 -26.41 -1.95
CA ARG A 51 -2.74 -26.57 -1.51
C ARG A 51 -2.92 -25.98 -0.13
N GLY A 52 -3.84 -25.03 -0.02
CA GLY A 52 -4.16 -24.38 1.23
C GLY A 52 -4.67 -22.97 1.00
N THR A 53 -4.75 -22.19 2.08
CA THR A 53 -5.09 -20.78 2.00
C THR A 53 -4.00 -20.00 2.72
N TRP A 54 -3.37 -19.06 2.03
CA TRP A 54 -2.46 -18.11 2.63
C TRP A 54 -3.25 -16.93 3.19
N LEU A 55 -3.15 -16.71 4.49
CA LEU A 55 -3.84 -15.63 5.20
C LEU A 55 -2.84 -14.57 5.64
N ARG A 56 -3.20 -13.30 5.48
CA ARG A 56 -2.40 -12.16 5.96
C ARG A 56 -3.32 -11.11 6.61
N ASN A 57 -2.82 -10.49 7.68
CA ASN A 57 -3.43 -9.31 8.30
C ASN A 57 -2.53 -8.07 8.09
N GLY A 58 -3.13 -6.89 8.08
CA GLY A 58 -2.46 -5.59 8.08
C GLY A 58 -3.46 -4.44 8.18
N PRO A 59 -2.99 -3.18 8.24
CA PRO A 59 -3.86 -2.03 8.20
C PRO A 59 -4.45 -1.83 6.80
N GLY A 60 -5.77 -1.79 6.68
CA GLY A 60 -6.49 -1.52 5.43
C GLY A 60 -6.95 -0.07 5.28
N LEU A 61 -7.28 0.58 6.40
CA LEU A 61 -7.64 2.01 6.42
C LEU A 61 -6.58 2.80 7.18
N LEU A 62 -6.00 3.78 6.49
CA LEU A 62 -4.96 4.68 6.98
C LEU A 62 -5.46 6.13 7.04
N ASP A 63 -6.75 6.32 6.80
CA ASP A 63 -7.46 7.55 7.02
C ASP A 63 -8.96 7.29 7.23
N ILE A 64 -9.55 8.01 8.17
CA ILE A 64 -10.92 7.82 8.63
C ILE A 64 -11.60 9.19 8.63
N ASN A 65 -12.73 9.33 7.93
CA ASN A 65 -13.47 10.58 7.79
C ASN A 65 -12.61 11.78 7.30
N GLY A 66 -11.62 11.53 6.45
CA GLY A 66 -10.73 12.56 5.91
C GLY A 66 -9.53 12.91 6.80
N TYR A 67 -9.34 12.23 7.94
CA TYR A 67 -8.18 12.40 8.82
C TYR A 67 -7.22 11.21 8.67
N ARG A 68 -5.95 11.49 8.37
CA ARG A 68 -4.90 10.46 8.35
C ARG A 68 -4.61 9.94 9.76
N VAL A 69 -4.37 8.64 9.90
CA VAL A 69 -3.84 8.08 11.15
C VAL A 69 -2.37 8.50 11.34
N HIS A 70 -1.92 8.59 12.60
CA HIS A 70 -0.57 9.06 12.92
C HIS A 70 0.51 8.04 12.57
N HIS A 71 0.25 6.76 12.82
CA HIS A 71 1.13 5.65 12.46
C HIS A 71 0.33 4.55 11.76
N PRO A 72 0.89 3.83 10.77
CA PRO A 72 0.14 2.78 10.06
C PRO A 72 -0.40 1.67 10.95
N PHE A 73 0.18 1.45 12.13
CA PHE A 73 -0.29 0.45 13.08
C PHE A 73 -1.56 0.87 13.83
N ASP A 74 -1.97 2.13 13.72
CA ASP A 74 -3.23 2.64 14.25
C ASP A 74 -4.39 2.46 13.24
N GLY A 75 -4.10 1.97 12.04
CA GLY A 75 -5.10 1.75 10.99
C GLY A 75 -5.99 0.55 11.28
N ASP A 76 -7.23 0.58 10.76
CA ASP A 76 -8.18 -0.52 10.92
C ASP A 76 -7.67 -1.80 10.24
N GLY A 77 -7.88 -2.95 10.88
CA GLY A 77 -7.43 -4.24 10.38
C GLY A 77 -8.14 -4.68 9.11
N MET A 78 -7.39 -5.25 8.17
CA MET A 78 -7.88 -5.87 6.95
C MET A 78 -7.18 -7.20 6.72
N ILE A 79 -7.97 -8.24 6.49
CA ILE A 79 -7.49 -9.59 6.22
C ILE A 79 -7.55 -9.83 4.71
N CYS A 80 -6.52 -10.49 4.17
CA CYS A 80 -6.59 -11.05 2.83
C CYS A 80 -6.31 -12.55 2.84
N ALA A 81 -6.87 -13.24 1.84
CA ALA A 81 -6.73 -14.66 1.62
C ALA A 81 -6.38 -14.93 0.15
N ILE A 82 -5.44 -15.84 -0.10
CA ILE A 82 -5.15 -16.40 -1.42
C ILE A 82 -5.27 -17.91 -1.31
N ALA A 83 -6.13 -18.52 -2.11
CA ALA A 83 -6.50 -19.93 -2.03
C ALA A 83 -6.52 -20.60 -3.41
#